data_AF-A0A7L6LHU6-F1
#
_entry.id   AF-A0A7L6LHU6-F1
#
_cell.length_a   1.000
_cell.length_b   1.000
_cell.length_c   1.000
_cell.angle_alpha   90.00
_cell.angle_beta   90.00
_cell.angle_gamma   90.00
#
_symmetry.space_group_name_H-M   'P 1'
#
loop_
_entity.id
_entity.type
_entity.pdbx_description
1 polymer ?
#
loop_
_entity_poly.entity_id
_entity_poly.type
_entity_poly.pdbx_seq_one_letter_code
_entity_poly.pdbx_strand_id
1 'polypeptide(L)' 'MPARYLPNHRDTPVIKISARWLREAGFEIGTGVTVKISERCLILPADNNEVQELREELYQVKQSVKWMRDGMFSVLNES' A
#
# COMPACT_ATOMS: atom_id res chain seq x y z
N MET A 1 -0.14 27.85 -24.05
CA MET A 1 0.07 27.70 -22.60
C MET A 1 -1.27 27.34 -21.97
N PRO A 2 -1.55 26.10 -21.53
CA PRO A 2 -2.83 25.83 -20.91
C PRO A 2 -2.86 26.45 -19.51
N ALA A 3 -3.99 27.08 -19.18
CA ALA A 3 -4.19 27.77 -17.92
C ALA A 3 -4.03 26.80 -16.74
N ARG A 4 -3.25 27.19 -15.73
CA ARG A 4 -3.16 26.46 -14.46
C ARG A 4 -4.51 26.57 -13.76
N TYR A 5 -5.25 25.47 -13.73
CA TYR A 5 -6.53 25.37 -13.03
C TYR A 5 -6.28 25.46 -11.52
N LEU A 6 -6.53 26.63 -10.94
CA LEU A 6 -6.57 26.80 -9.49
C LEU A 6 -7.96 26.36 -9.04
N PRO A 7 -8.10 25.30 -8.22
CA PRO A 7 -9.40 24.85 -7.78
C PRO A 7 -10.02 25.94 -6.90
N ASN A 8 -11.08 26.58 -7.39
CA ASN A 8 -11.94 27.40 -6.57
C ASN A 8 -12.69 26.45 -5.62
N HIS A 9 -13.06 26.88 -4.41
CA HIS A 9 -13.72 25.99 -3.43
C HIS A 9 -15.06 25.40 -3.95
N ARG A 10 -15.64 26.00 -4.99
CA ARG A 10 -16.83 25.50 -5.69
C ARG A 10 -16.56 24.37 -6.69
N ASP A 11 -15.32 24.25 -7.14
CA ASP A 11 -14.89 23.29 -8.17
C ASP A 11 -14.16 22.08 -7.57
N THR A 12 -13.94 22.05 -6.25
CA THR A 12 -13.35 20.90 -5.57
C THR A 12 -14.38 19.78 -5.43
N PRO A 13 -14.18 18.61 -6.05
CA PRO A 13 -15.09 17.49 -5.88
C PRO A 13 -15.00 16.96 -4.44
N VAL A 14 -16.14 16.90 -3.76
CA VAL A 14 -16.25 16.34 -2.41
C VAL A 14 -16.97 15.02 -2.49
N ILE A 15 -16.33 13.97 -1.97
CA ILE A 15 -16.90 12.63 -1.86
C ILE A 15 -17.10 12.34 -0.38
N LYS A 16 -18.34 12.05 0.01
CA LYS A 16 -18.71 11.69 1.38
C LYS A 16 -18.99 10.20 1.43
N ILE A 17 -18.26 9.50 2.29
CA ILE A 17 -18.42 8.06 2.53
C ILE A 17 -18.87 7.87 3.97
N SER A 18 -19.77 6.91 4.21
CA SER A 18 -20.24 6.58 5.55
C SER A 18 -19.09 6.05 6.41
N ALA A 19 -18.88 6.65 7.58
CA ALA A 19 -17.92 6.15 8.56
C ALA A 19 -18.27 4.73 9.05
N ARG A 20 -19.57 4.39 9.12
CA ARG A 20 -20.02 3.05 9.48
C ARG A 20 -19.60 2.02 8.42
N TRP A 21 -19.79 2.36 7.15
CA TRP A 21 -19.39 1.47 6.04
C TRP A 21 -17.88 1.27 6.00
N LEU A 22 -17.11 2.34 6.22
CA LEU A 22 -15.64 2.26 6.31
C LEU A 22 -15.20 1.31 7.43
N ARG A 23 -15.80 1.41 8.62
CA ARG A 23 -15.52 0.48 9.73
C ARG A 23 -15.85 -0.98 9.36
N GLU A 24 -17.03 -1.22 8.78
CA GLU A 24 -17.45 -2.56 8.34
C GLU A 24 -16.51 -3.14 7.26
N ALA A 25 -15.89 -2.28 6.45
CA ALA A 25 -14.89 -2.65 5.45
C ALA A 25 -13.45 -2.77 6.00
N GLY A 26 -13.23 -2.60 7.32
CA GLY A 26 -11.93 -2.76 7.98
C GLY A 26 -11.09 -1.49 8.10
N PHE A 27 -11.66 -0.31 7.84
CA PHE A 27 -10.97 0.97 8.03
C PHE A 27 -11.22 1.53 9.43
N GLU A 28 -10.19 1.51 10.27
CA GLU A 28 -10.25 2.08 11.61
C GLU A 28 -10.10 3.61 11.64
N ILE A 29 -10.62 4.24 12.70
CA ILE A 29 -10.47 5.69 12.91
C ILE A 29 -9.00 6.02 13.20
N GLY A 30 -8.48 7.05 12.52
CA GLY A 30 -7.09 7.48 12.65
C GLY A 30 -6.14 6.80 11.67
N THR A 31 -6.63 5.81 10.90
CA THR A 31 -5.88 5.18 9.82
C THR A 31 -5.86 6.09 8.59
N GLY A 32 -4.66 6.43 8.12
CA GLY A 32 -4.49 7.09 6.82
C GLY A 32 -4.85 6.12 5.70
N VAL A 33 -5.70 6.53 4.77
CA VAL A 33 -6.14 5.71 3.64
C VAL A 33 -5.55 6.23 2.33
N THR A 34 -4.99 5.33 1.51
CA THR A 34 -4.48 5.68 0.18
C THR A 34 -5.56 5.46 -0.86
N VAL A 35 -6.11 6.51 -1.46
CA VAL A 35 -7.10 6.37 -2.55
C VAL A 35 -6.39 6.21 -3.89
N LYS A 36 -6.74 5.17 -4.65
CA LYS A 36 -6.30 4.98 -6.04
C LYS A 36 -7.43 5.33 -7.00
N ILE A 37 -7.09 6.05 -8.06
CA ILE A 37 -8.01 6.34 -9.17
C ILE A 37 -7.69 5.38 -10.30
N SER A 38 -8.65 4.54 -10.68
CA SER A 38 -8.60 3.71 -11.89
C SER A 38 -9.69 4.20 -12.86
N GLU A 39 -9.61 3.80 -14.13
CA GLU A 39 -10.34 4.36 -15.29
C GLU A 39 -11.74 4.93 -14.99
N ARG A 40 -12.55 4.25 -14.18
CA ARG A 40 -13.89 4.69 -13.76
C ARG A 40 -14.19 4.49 -12.27
N CYS A 41 -13.20 4.13 -11.46
CA CYS A 41 -13.42 3.71 -10.08
C CYS A 41 -12.43 4.35 -9.12
N LEU A 42 -12.92 4.72 -7.95
CA LEU A 42 -12.11 5.05 -6.79
C LEU A 42 -11.95 3.81 -5.95
N ILE A 43 -10.70 3.39 -5.75
CA ILE A 43 -10.34 2.21 -4.99
C ILE A 43 -9.76 2.69 -3.67
N LEU A 44 -10.41 2.29 -2.58
CA LEU A 44 -9.88 2.41 -1.24
C LEU A 44 -9.40 1.02 -0.85
N PRO A 45 -8.10 0.70 -0.97
CA PRO A 45 -7.56 -0.51 -0.41
C PRO A 45 -7.65 -0.37 1.11
N ALA A 46 -8.42 -1.24 1.75
CA ALA A 46 -8.15 -1.54 3.14
C ALA A 46 -6.76 -2.15 3.14
N ASP A 47 -5.81 -1.55 3.86
CA ASP A 47 -4.57 -2.24 4.16
C ASP A 47 -4.98 -3.41 5.06
N ASN A 48 -5.37 -4.51 4.41
CA ASN A 48 -5.79 -5.70 5.08
C ASN A 48 -4.51 -6.28 5.67
N ASN A 49 -4.40 -6.29 7.00
CA ASN A 49 -3.20 -6.69 7.73
C ASN A 49 -2.59 -7.97 7.14
N GLU A 50 -3.41 -8.94 6.72
CA GLU A 50 -2.95 -10.18 6.09
C GLU A 50 -2.07 -9.99 4.85
N VAL A 51 -2.38 -9.04 3.95
CA VAL A 51 -1.58 -8.82 2.74
C VAL A 51 -0.27 -8.11 3.07
N GLN A 52 -0.30 -7.25 4.08
CA GLN A 52 0.90 -6.56 4.57
C GLN A 52 1.80 -7.52 5.37
N GLU A 53 1.24 -8.31 6.28
CA GLU A 53 1.89 -9.39 7.01
C GLU A 53 2.51 -10.40 6.05
N LEU A 54 1.75 -10.87 5.05
CA LEU A 54 2.27 -11.78 4.04
C LEU A 54 3.42 -11.15 3.23
N ARG A 55 3.36 -9.84 2.97
CA ARG A 55 4.45 -9.11 2.28
C ARG A 55 5.70 -8.97 3.15
N GLU A 56 5.52 -8.78 4.45
CA GLU A 56 6.60 -8.75 5.44
C GLU A 56 7.22 -10.15 5.62
N GLU A 57 6.41 -11.20 5.73
CA GLU A 57 6.87 -12.59 5.78
C GLU A 57 7.67 -12.96 4.52
N LEU A 58 7.14 -12.64 3.33
CA LEU A 58 7.84 -12.87 2.07
C LEU A 58 9.16 -12.11 1.99
N TYR A 59 9.21 -10.89 2.54
CA TYR A 59 10.45 -10.13 2.60
C TYR A 59 11.48 -10.81 3.50
N GLN A 60 11.08 -11.28 4.68
CA GLN A 60 11.97 -11.98 5.61
C GLN A 60 12.51 -13.28 5.01
N VAL A 61 11.64 -14.11 4.44
CA VAL A 61 12.03 -15.36 3.79
C VAL A 61 13.03 -15.10 2.66
N LYS A 62 12.79 -14.06 1.84
CA LYS A 62 13.69 -13.68 0.76
C LYS A 62 15.07 -13.23 1.27
N GLN A 63 15.13 -12.51 2.38
CA GLN A 63 16.40 -12.14 3.01
C GLN A 63 17.13 -13.38 3.54
N SER A 64 16.44 -14.27 4.27
CA SER A 64 17.03 -15.51 4.78
C SER A 64 17.64 -16.37 3.67
N VAL A 65 16.93 -16.56 2.56
CA VAL A 65 17.44 -17.32 1.41
C VAL A 65 18.67 -16.63 0.78
N LYS A 66 18.67 -15.29 0.70
CA LYS A 66 19.83 -14.54 0.22
C LYS A 66 21.05 -14.78 1.11
N TRP A 67 20.90 -14.69 2.43
CA TRP A 67 21.99 -14.93 3.37
C TRP A 67 22.52 -16.36 3.32
N MET A 68 21.63 -17.36 3.20
CA MET A 68 22.03 -18.77 3.04
C MET A 68 22.86 -18.98 1.77
N ARG A 69 22.42 -18.40 0.65
CA ARG A 69 23.15 -18.48 -0.62
C ARG A 69 24.51 -17.82 -0.50
N ASP A 70 24.57 -16.60 0.03
CA ASP A 70 25.81 -15.83 0.13
C ASP A 70 26.80 -16.53 1.11
N GLY A 71 26.32 -17.13 2.20
CA GLY A 71 27.13 -17.95 3.11
C GLY A 71 27.62 -19.27 2.49
N MET A 72 26.87 -19.87 1.57
CA MET A 72 27.33 -21.06 0.84
C MET A 72 28.42 -20.70 -0.18
N PHE A 73 28.32 -19.52 -0.81
CA PHE A 73 29.39 -19.01 -1.67
C PHE A 73 30.67 -18.69 -0.90
N SER A 74 30.59 -18.17 0.33
CA SER A 74 31.79 -17.92 1.12
C SER A 74 32.52 -19.21 1.50
N VAL A 75 31.80 -20.27 1.89
CA VAL A 75 32.40 -21.57 2.24
C VAL A 75 33.09 -22.21 1.03
N LEU A 76 32.51 -22.10 -0.16
CA LEU A 76 33.08 -22.65 -1.39
C LEU A 76 34.28 -21.85 -1.93
N ASN A 77 34.36 -20.56 -1.62
CA ASN A 77 35.45 -19.68 -2.07
C ASN A 77 36.64 -19.66 -1.10
N GLU A 78 36.51 -20.29 0.08
CA GLU A 78 37.59 -20.53 1.05
C GLU A 78 38.27 -21.90 0.88
N SER A 79 37.86 -22.71 -0.12
CA SER A 79 38.46 -24.02 -0.48
C SER A 79 39.37 -23.93 -1.71
#